data_AF-A0A9Q4ITP7-F1
#
_entry.id   AF-A0A9Q4ITP7-F1
#
_cell.length_a   1.000
_cell.length_b   1.000
_cell.length_c   1.000
_cell.angle_alpha   90.00
_cell.angle_beta   90.00
_cell.angle_gamma   90.00
#
_symmetry.space_group_name_H-M   'P 1'
#
loop_
_entity.id
_entity.type
_entity.pdbx_description
1 polymer ?
#
loop_
_entity_poly.entity_id
_entity_poly.type
_entity_poly.pdbx_seq_one_letter_code
_entity_poly.pdbx_strand_id
1 'polypeptide(L)'
;AGGKDKLNATEDSGYPATYYAVVDYAHKVPSPANSTGWFLPSIGQMWNVYQNRASLFEGKTVVSGLKSDWYWSSSEFCDLPASGALYVSVSGGNVYNYSKDDRNSYVRPVLAF
;
A
#
# COMPACT_ATOMS: atom_id res chain seq x y z
N ALA A 1 -13.53 -5.67 7.67
CA ALA A 1 -12.90 -4.33 7.72
C ALA A 1 -11.72 -4.35 8.69
N GLY A 2 -10.50 -4.19 8.17
CA GLY A 2 -9.27 -4.03 8.95
C GLY A 2 -9.08 -2.56 9.30
N GLY A 3 -9.58 -2.14 10.46
CA GLY A 3 -9.32 -0.82 11.03
C GLY A 3 -8.06 -0.83 11.89
N LYS A 4 -7.47 0.34 12.14
CA LYS A 4 -6.29 0.52 13.01
C LYS A 4 -6.46 -0.16 14.39
N ASP A 5 -7.69 -0.24 14.89
CA ASP A 5 -8.03 -0.89 16.18
C ASP A 5 -7.92 -2.42 16.17
N LYS A 6 -7.72 -3.04 15.00
CA LYS A 6 -7.50 -4.48 14.82
C LYS A 6 -6.10 -4.83 14.33
N LEU A 7 -5.26 -3.83 14.10
CA LEU A 7 -3.84 -4.05 13.83
C LEU A 7 -3.17 -4.21 15.18
N ASN A 8 -2.49 -5.32 15.40
CA ASN A 8 -1.63 -5.46 16.56
C ASN A 8 -0.53 -4.39 16.40
N ALA A 9 -0.68 -3.26 17.08
CA ALA A 9 0.08 -2.03 16.84
C ALA A 9 1.57 -2.15 17.22
N THR A 10 2.03 -3.34 17.58
CA THR A 10 3.34 -3.62 18.15
C THR A 10 4.16 -4.64 17.37
N GLU A 11 3.59 -5.41 16.43
CA GLU A 11 4.32 -6.49 15.75
C GLU A 11 3.86 -6.71 14.29
N ASP A 12 4.78 -7.16 13.43
CA ASP A 12 4.57 -7.54 12.02
C ASP A 12 3.68 -8.79 11.82
N SER A 13 3.13 -9.32 12.93
CA SER A 13 2.39 -10.57 12.97
C SER A 13 1.00 -10.42 12.32
N GLY A 14 0.88 -10.93 11.09
CA GLY A 14 -0.39 -11.25 10.42
C GLY A 14 -0.81 -10.34 9.28
N TYR A 15 -0.29 -9.11 9.17
CA TYR A 15 -0.61 -8.17 8.08
C TYR A 15 0.51 -7.16 7.81
N PRO A 16 1.66 -7.59 7.23
CA PRO A 16 2.84 -6.74 7.10
C PRO A 16 2.55 -5.43 6.35
N ALA A 17 1.90 -5.51 5.19
CA ALA A 17 1.69 -4.33 4.35
C ALA A 17 0.89 -3.21 5.04
N THR A 18 -0.16 -3.55 5.78
CA THR A 18 -0.97 -2.53 6.48
C THR A 18 -0.19 -1.94 7.65
N TYR A 19 0.54 -2.75 8.42
CA TYR A 19 1.42 -2.26 9.49
C TYR A 19 2.44 -1.26 8.96
N TYR A 20 3.16 -1.60 7.89
CA TYR A 20 4.15 -0.70 7.30
C TYR A 20 3.51 0.59 6.77
N ALA A 21 2.28 0.54 6.26
CA ALA A 21 1.61 1.73 5.75
C ALA A 21 1.09 2.68 6.84
N VAL A 22 0.53 2.15 7.92
CA VAL A 22 -0.25 2.97 8.88
C VAL A 22 0.43 3.16 10.23
N VAL A 23 1.41 2.32 10.56
CA VAL A 23 2.18 2.40 11.81
C VAL A 23 3.59 2.89 11.53
N ASP A 24 4.41 2.08 10.85
CA ASP A 24 5.83 2.40 10.61
C ASP A 24 6.00 3.69 9.79
N TYR A 25 5.29 3.81 8.66
CA TYR A 25 5.38 5.00 7.82
C TYR A 25 4.81 6.25 8.51
N ALA A 26 3.69 6.12 9.22
CA ALA A 26 3.06 7.26 9.91
C ALA A 26 3.92 7.78 11.08
N HIS A 27 4.67 6.90 11.74
CA HIS A 27 5.65 7.29 12.76
C HIS A 27 6.80 8.11 12.16
N LYS A 28 7.30 7.70 10.98
CA LYS A 28 8.40 8.37 10.28
C LYS A 28 7.96 9.67 9.59
N VAL A 29 6.72 9.71 9.11
CA VAL A 29 6.14 10.81 8.35
C VAL A 29 4.76 11.12 8.91
N PRO A 30 4.64 12.07 9.87
CA PRO A 30 3.35 12.45 10.41
C PRO A 30 2.41 12.98 9.33
N SER A 31 1.14 12.55 9.37
CA SER A 31 0.13 13.06 8.45
C SER A 31 -0.34 14.46 8.85
N PRO A 32 -0.70 15.33 7.89
CA PRO A 32 -1.34 16.62 8.20
C PRO A 32 -2.63 16.44 9.01
N ALA A 33 -2.93 17.40 9.90
CA ALA A 33 -4.08 17.33 10.81
C ALA A 33 -5.44 17.22 10.09
N ASN A 34 -5.57 17.87 8.93
CA ASN A 34 -6.80 17.88 8.12
C ASN A 34 -6.74 16.82 7.01
N SER A 35 -6.28 15.62 7.34
CA SER A 35 -6.24 14.50 6.40
C SER A 35 -6.85 13.26 7.01
N THR A 36 -7.08 12.24 6.20
CA THR A 36 -7.51 10.90 6.66
C THR A 36 -6.45 10.17 7.50
N GLY A 37 -5.23 10.72 7.58
CA GLY A 37 -4.04 9.97 7.94
C GLY A 37 -3.63 8.99 6.85
N TRP A 38 -2.45 8.36 7.03
CA TRP A 38 -1.94 7.36 6.10
C TRP A 38 -2.76 6.06 6.15
N PHE A 39 -3.04 5.52 4.98
CA PHE A 39 -3.66 4.20 4.79
C PHE A 39 -3.02 3.44 3.63
N LEU A 40 -3.20 2.11 3.63
CA LEU A 40 -2.83 1.24 2.52
C LEU A 40 -3.89 1.37 1.40
N PRO A 41 -3.55 1.85 0.20
CA PRO A 41 -4.51 2.06 -0.87
C PRO A 41 -5.21 0.77 -1.28
N SER A 42 -6.47 0.86 -1.71
CA SER A 42 -7.14 -0.25 -2.40
C SER A 42 -6.47 -0.55 -3.74
N ILE A 43 -6.78 -1.69 -4.34
CA ILE A 43 -6.17 -2.06 -5.63
C ILE A 43 -6.45 -1.04 -6.72
N GLY A 44 -7.67 -0.47 -6.75
CA GLY A 44 -8.04 0.57 -7.71
C GLY A 44 -7.28 1.88 -7.48
N GLN A 45 -7.09 2.28 -6.22
CA GLN A 45 -6.29 3.45 -5.88
C GLN A 45 -4.82 3.26 -6.26
N MET A 46 -4.23 2.10 -5.94
CA MET A 46 -2.83 1.82 -6.29
C MET A 46 -2.63 1.72 -7.81
N TRP A 47 -3.59 1.15 -8.53
CA TRP A 47 -3.56 1.13 -9.99
C TRP A 47 -3.63 2.53 -10.59
N ASN A 48 -4.46 3.42 -10.04
CA ASN A 48 -4.48 4.82 -10.45
C ASN A 48 -3.15 5.54 -10.17
N VAL A 49 -2.44 5.23 -9.08
CA VAL A 49 -1.09 5.75 -8.83
C VAL A 49 -0.12 5.28 -9.92
N TYR A 50 -0.19 4.01 -10.33
CA TYR A 50 0.62 3.49 -11.44
C TYR A 50 0.30 4.20 -12.77
N GLN A 51 -0.98 4.34 -13.12
CA GLN A 51 -1.38 4.98 -14.39
C GLN A 51 -0.88 6.42 -14.48
N ASN A 52 -0.90 7.15 -13.37
CA ASN A 52 -0.50 8.56 -13.31
C ASN A 52 0.96 8.77 -12.85
N ARG A 53 1.78 7.70 -12.78
CA ARG A 53 3.12 7.73 -12.20
C ARG A 53 4.05 8.78 -12.84
N ALA A 54 3.91 9.02 -14.15
CA ALA A 54 4.68 10.05 -14.84
C ALA A 54 4.39 11.43 -14.25
N SER A 55 3.12 11.84 -14.22
CA SER A 55 2.70 13.14 -13.66
C SER A 55 2.99 13.28 -12.16
N LEU A 56 2.94 12.17 -11.42
CA LEU A 56 3.16 12.17 -9.97
C LEU A 56 4.64 12.25 -9.60
N PHE A 57 5.54 11.65 -10.38
CA PHE A 57 6.93 11.42 -9.97
C PHE A 57 7.98 11.97 -10.94
N GLU A 58 7.72 12.02 -12.24
CA GLU A 58 8.71 12.50 -13.21
C GLU A 58 8.95 14.01 -13.02
N GLY A 59 10.22 14.42 -13.04
CA GLY A 59 10.62 15.79 -12.81
C GLY A 59 10.43 16.30 -11.37
N LYS A 60 9.99 15.45 -10.43
CA LYS A 60 9.89 15.80 -9.00
C LYS A 60 11.17 15.38 -8.27
N THR A 61 11.94 16.34 -7.77
CA THR A 61 13.22 16.08 -7.07
C THR A 61 13.05 15.65 -5.62
N VAL A 62 11.90 15.94 -5.01
CA VAL A 62 11.62 15.69 -3.59
C VAL A 62 10.85 14.37 -3.36
N VAL A 63 10.36 13.74 -4.44
CA VAL A 63 9.53 12.53 -4.34
C VAL A 63 10.21 11.38 -5.06
N SER A 64 10.45 10.28 -4.34
CA SER A 64 10.93 9.04 -4.95
C SER A 64 9.79 8.38 -5.74
N GLY A 65 10.08 8.08 -7.01
CA GLY A 65 9.16 7.36 -7.89
C GLY A 65 8.82 5.95 -7.41
N LEU A 66 7.96 5.26 -8.15
CA LEU A 66 7.71 3.84 -7.90
C LEU A 66 8.93 3.03 -8.37
N LYS A 67 9.33 2.05 -7.57
CA LYS A 67 10.30 1.05 -8.01
C LYS A 67 9.64 0.12 -9.02
N SER A 68 10.41 -0.42 -9.95
CA SER A 68 9.93 -1.42 -10.93
C SER A 68 9.74 -2.77 -10.23
N ASP A 69 8.71 -2.84 -9.38
CA ASP A 69 8.42 -3.97 -8.50
C ASP A 69 6.91 -4.00 -8.17
N TRP A 70 6.51 -4.79 -7.19
CA TRP A 70 5.14 -5.15 -6.91
C TRP A 70 4.69 -4.39 -5.66
N TYR A 71 3.49 -3.81 -5.70
CA TYR A 71 2.98 -2.93 -4.65
C TYR A 71 1.68 -3.45 -4.05
N TRP A 72 1.74 -3.79 -2.77
CA TRP A 72 0.59 -4.29 -2.01
C TRP A 72 -0.57 -3.29 -1.97
N SER A 73 -1.78 -3.84 -1.89
CA SER A 73 -3.01 -3.08 -1.69
C SER A 73 -3.81 -3.66 -0.52
N SER A 74 -4.80 -2.91 -0.06
CA SER A 74 -5.76 -3.35 0.98
C SER A 74 -6.89 -4.24 0.44
N SER A 75 -6.89 -4.55 -0.85
CA SER A 75 -7.92 -5.39 -1.47
C SER A 75 -7.56 -6.88 -1.37
N GLU A 76 -8.53 -7.69 -0.96
CA GLU A 76 -8.38 -9.14 -0.81
C GLU A 76 -8.65 -9.87 -2.12
N PHE A 77 -8.05 -11.05 -2.29
CA PHE A 77 -8.37 -11.92 -3.41
C PHE A 77 -9.68 -12.66 -3.14
N CYS A 78 -10.64 -12.58 -4.06
CA CYS A 78 -12.01 -13.04 -3.82
C CYS A 78 -12.11 -14.54 -3.51
N ASP A 79 -11.26 -15.37 -4.12
CA ASP A 79 -11.33 -16.82 -3.95
C ASP A 79 -10.66 -17.28 -2.64
N LEU A 80 -9.70 -16.50 -2.13
CA LEU A 80 -8.94 -16.80 -0.91
C LEU A 80 -8.75 -15.53 -0.07
N PRO A 81 -9.82 -14.88 0.43
CA PRO A 81 -9.70 -13.57 1.07
C PRO A 81 -8.91 -13.62 2.37
N ALA A 82 -8.92 -14.77 3.07
CA ALA A 82 -8.17 -14.97 4.30
C ALA A 82 -6.65 -14.94 4.06
N SER A 83 -6.16 -15.63 3.02
CA SER A 83 -4.74 -15.84 2.77
C SER A 83 -4.16 -15.02 1.61
N GLY A 84 -4.99 -14.48 0.71
CA GLY A 84 -4.58 -13.79 -0.51
C GLY A 84 -4.94 -12.31 -0.52
N ALA A 85 -4.00 -11.48 -0.97
CA ALA A 85 -4.21 -10.05 -1.21
C ALA A 85 -3.81 -9.67 -2.63
N LEU A 86 -4.37 -8.57 -3.14
CA LEU A 86 -4.07 -8.02 -4.46
C LEU A 86 -2.91 -7.03 -4.40
N TYR A 87 -2.13 -6.97 -5.47
CA TYR A 87 -1.10 -5.96 -5.69
C TYR A 87 -1.02 -5.57 -7.17
N VAL A 88 -0.34 -4.46 -7.44
CA VAL A 88 0.00 -4.01 -8.80
C VAL A 88 1.47 -4.29 -9.09
N SER A 89 1.76 -4.92 -10.22
CA SER A 89 3.12 -4.97 -10.78
C SER A 89 3.41 -3.68 -11.54
N VAL A 90 4.36 -2.88 -11.07
CA VAL A 90 4.69 -1.56 -11.67
C VAL A 90 5.50 -1.69 -12.96
N SER A 91 6.02 -2.87 -13.29
CA SER A 91 6.70 -3.08 -14.58
C SER A 91 5.73 -3.08 -15.78
N GLY A 92 4.45 -3.41 -15.55
CA GLY A 92 3.44 -3.53 -16.61
C GLY A 92 2.02 -3.07 -16.26
N GLY A 93 1.76 -2.70 -15.01
CA GLY A 93 0.43 -2.26 -14.55
C GLY A 93 -0.56 -3.38 -14.28
N ASN A 94 -0.12 -4.63 -14.34
CA ASN A 94 -0.98 -5.79 -14.12
C ASN A 94 -1.32 -5.97 -12.65
N VAL A 95 -2.55 -6.38 -12.38
CA VAL A 95 -3.03 -6.75 -11.05
C VAL A 95 -2.95 -8.26 -10.90
N TYR A 96 -2.42 -8.73 -9.78
CA TYR A 96 -2.42 -10.14 -9.42
C TYR A 96 -2.68 -10.31 -7.92
N ASN A 97 -2.73 -11.56 -7.47
CA ASN A 97 -2.83 -11.92 -6.06
C ASN A 97 -1.62 -12.76 -5.61
N TYR A 98 -1.34 -12.73 -4.31
CA TYR A 98 -0.38 -13.64 -3.68
C TYR A 98 -0.70 -13.82 -2.21
N SER A 99 -0.10 -14.85 -1.61
CA SER A 99 -0.16 -15.13 -0.18
C SER A 99 0.31 -13.93 0.63
N LYS A 100 -0.44 -13.59 1.68
CA LYS A 100 -0.12 -12.50 2.62
C LYS A 100 1.17 -12.78 3.42
N ASP A 101 1.56 -14.05 3.52
CA ASP A 101 2.69 -14.50 4.35
C ASP A 101 3.99 -14.74 3.55
N ASP A 102 3.90 -14.91 2.22
CA ASP A 102 5.02 -15.48 1.44
C ASP A 102 5.76 -14.47 0.55
N ARG A 103 5.37 -13.19 0.55
CA ARG A 103 5.91 -12.21 -0.41
C ARG A 103 6.35 -10.89 0.19
N ASN A 104 7.63 -10.60 -0.04
CA ASN A 104 8.20 -9.27 0.13
C ASN A 104 7.81 -8.39 -1.06
N SER A 105 7.03 -7.33 -0.80
CA SER A 105 6.63 -6.34 -1.81
C SER A 105 6.55 -4.97 -1.20
N TYR A 106 6.53 -3.95 -2.05
CA TYR A 106 6.56 -2.57 -1.61
C TYR A 106 5.18 -2.11 -1.15
N VAL A 107 5.21 -1.07 -0.33
CA VAL A 107 4.03 -0.40 0.17
C VAL A 107 4.11 1.06 -0.24
N ARG A 108 3.02 1.61 -0.78
CA ARG A 108 2.90 3.05 -1.06
C ARG A 108 1.72 3.59 -0.26
N PRO A 109 1.95 4.13 0.95
CA PRO A 109 0.88 4.73 1.74
C PRO A 109 0.31 5.96 1.03
N VAL A 110 -0.99 6.16 1.18
CA VAL A 110 -1.70 7.33 0.63
C VAL A 110 -2.53 7.98 1.74
N LEU A 111 -2.91 9.22 1.53
CA LEU A 111 -3.85 9.96 2.37
C LEU A 111 -4.78 10.82 1.50
N ALA A 112 -5.90 11.24 2.04
CA ALA A 112 -6.81 12.20 1.41
C ALA A 112 -7.00 13.44 2.31
N PHE A 113 -7.40 14.55 1.67
CA PHE A 113 -7.69 15.85 2.30
C PHE A 113 -9.17 16.19 2.13
#